data_AF-A0A3D6BS57-F1
#
_entry.id   AF-A0A3D6BS57-F1
#
_cell.length_a   1.000
_cell.length_b   1.000
_cell.length_c   1.000
_cell.angle_alpha   90.00
_cell.angle_beta   90.00
_cell.angle_gamma   90.00
#
_symmetry.space_group_name_H-M   'P 1'
#
loop_
_entity.id
_entity.type
_entity.pdbx_description
1 polymer ?
#
loop_
_entity_poly.entity_id
_entity_poly.type
_entity_poly.pdbx_seq_one_letter_code
_entity_poly.pdbx_strand_id
1 'polypeptide(L)'
;RESIDYNGGMVPGMLAGLINANFVTNCISLEVEGTNAKAVREIDGGKETVSTSLPLVIGGQKGLVEESDLRIPNMRGIMMARQKPLKVVEPVDANTETASVKFEKPAPKGAIKLIDPDNVEELVNLLHNEAKVI
;
A
#
# COMPACT_ATOMS: atom_id res chain seq x y z
N ARG A 1 -3.68 1.10 1.39
CA ARG A 1 -2.40 1.09 0.68
C ARG A 1 -2.62 1.43 -0.79
N GLU A 2 -1.57 1.88 -1.46
CA GLU A 2 -1.54 2.18 -2.89
C GLU A 2 -1.40 0.93 -3.77
N SER A 3 -1.68 1.08 -5.06
CA SER A 3 -1.37 0.07 -6.07
C SER A 3 0.11 0.14 -6.44
N ILE A 4 0.70 -1.02 -6.80
CA ILE A 4 2.15 -1.14 -7.05
C ILE A 4 2.58 -0.69 -8.45
N ASP A 5 1.61 -0.46 -9.33
CA ASP A 5 1.80 0.02 -10.71
C ASP A 5 1.82 1.55 -10.78
N TYR A 6 0.98 2.22 -9.98
CA TYR A 6 0.82 3.67 -10.00
C TYR A 6 1.38 4.37 -8.75
N ASN A 7 1.52 3.67 -7.62
CA ASN A 7 2.06 4.20 -6.35
C ASN A 7 1.47 5.56 -5.94
N GLY A 8 0.16 5.73 -6.18
CA GLY A 8 -0.49 7.03 -6.01
C GLY A 8 -1.15 7.24 -4.65
N GLY A 9 -1.56 6.18 -3.95
CA GLY A 9 -2.23 6.28 -2.65
C GLY A 9 -3.57 7.05 -2.61
N MET A 10 -4.05 7.60 -3.73
CA MET A 10 -5.17 8.57 -3.77
C MET A 10 -6.57 7.93 -3.86
N VAL A 11 -6.72 6.83 -4.59
CA VAL A 11 -8.03 6.28 -5.01
C VAL A 11 -8.99 6.04 -3.83
N PRO A 12 -8.59 5.41 -2.71
CA PRO A 12 -9.50 5.19 -1.58
C PRO A 12 -10.02 6.49 -0.95
N GLY A 13 -9.15 7.50 -0.82
CA GLY A 13 -9.53 8.80 -0.26
C GLY A 13 -10.47 9.58 -1.18
N MET A 14 -10.21 9.57 -2.49
CA MET A 14 -11.11 10.18 -3.48
C MET A 14 -12.49 9.51 -3.45
N LEU A 15 -12.53 8.17 -3.42
CA LEU A 15 -13.79 7.42 -3.33
C LEU A 15 -14.57 7.80 -2.08
N ALA A 16 -13.91 7.88 -0.92
CA ALA A 16 -14.55 8.27 0.33
C ALA A 16 -15.18 9.66 0.26
N GLY A 17 -14.47 10.63 -0.35
CA GLY A 17 -15.00 11.97 -0.60
C GLY A 17 -16.22 11.97 -1.52
N LEU A 18 -16.19 11.19 -2.61
CA LEU A 18 -17.30 11.09 -3.58
C LEU A 18 -18.58 10.51 -2.97
N ILE A 19 -18.46 9.55 -2.05
CA ILE A 19 -19.60 8.89 -1.41
C ILE A 19 -19.95 9.50 -0.03
N ASN A 20 -19.26 10.56 0.38
CA ASN A 20 -19.39 11.21 1.69
C ASN A 20 -19.27 10.21 2.86
N ALA A 21 -18.25 9.33 2.81
CA ALA A 21 -17.93 8.35 3.84
C ALA A 21 -16.71 8.77 4.66
N ASN A 22 -16.64 8.26 5.90
CA ASN A 22 -15.44 8.36 6.71
C ASN A 22 -14.27 7.65 6.00
N PHE A 23 -13.03 8.11 6.22
CA PHE A 23 -11.85 7.53 5.60
C PHE A 23 -10.73 7.31 6.62
N VAL A 24 -10.18 6.09 6.65
CA VAL A 24 -8.98 5.74 7.41
C VAL A 24 -7.96 5.08 6.49
N THR A 25 -6.84 5.76 6.23
CA THR A 25 -5.73 5.21 5.45
C THR A 25 -4.80 4.35 6.31
N ASN A 26 -3.90 3.59 5.66
CA ASN A 26 -2.87 2.75 6.30
C ASN A 26 -3.42 1.85 7.42
N CYS A 27 -4.62 1.32 7.23
CA CYS A 27 -5.34 0.56 8.23
C CYS A 27 -4.75 -0.84 8.38
N ILE A 28 -4.32 -1.19 9.59
CA ILE A 28 -3.68 -2.45 9.98
C ILE A 28 -4.50 -3.27 10.97
N SER A 29 -5.63 -2.76 11.45
CA SER A 29 -6.63 -3.53 12.20
C SER A 29 -7.98 -2.83 12.11
N LEU A 30 -9.05 -3.61 12.06
CA LEU A 30 -10.42 -3.10 12.00
C LEU A 30 -11.35 -3.99 12.84
N GLU A 31 -11.97 -3.40 13.85
CA GLU A 31 -13.05 -3.98 14.64
C GLU A 31 -14.34 -3.21 14.33
N VAL A 32 -15.44 -3.90 14.03
CA VAL A 32 -16.74 -3.28 13.69
C VAL A 32 -17.80 -3.77 14.65
N GLU A 33 -18.47 -2.84 15.33
CA GLU A 33 -19.56 -3.10 16.27
C GLU A 33 -20.80 -2.28 15.86
N GLY A 34 -21.74 -2.93 15.16
CA GLY A 34 -22.92 -2.27 14.63
C GLY A 34 -22.55 -1.19 13.61
N THR A 35 -22.80 0.08 13.95
CA THR A 35 -22.44 1.23 13.13
C THR A 35 -21.10 1.86 13.52
N ASN A 36 -20.48 1.43 14.63
CA ASN A 36 -19.20 1.95 15.08
C ASN A 36 -18.07 1.06 14.56
N ALA A 37 -16.92 1.68 14.29
CA ALA A 37 -15.71 0.99 13.87
C ALA A 37 -14.51 1.53 14.64
N LYS A 38 -13.66 0.64 15.12
CA LYS A 38 -12.37 0.95 15.71
C LYS A 38 -11.29 0.46 14.78
N ALA A 39 -10.52 1.38 14.23
CA ALA A 39 -9.43 1.08 13.31
C ALA A 39 -8.09 1.42 13.95
N VAL A 40 -7.07 0.63 13.66
CA VAL A 40 -5.68 0.96 13.97
C VAL A 40 -4.98 1.25 12.66
N ARG A 41 -4.31 2.40 12.55
CA ARG A 41 -3.52 2.78 11.38
C ARG A 41 -2.05 2.96 11.71
N GLU A 42 -1.20 2.67 10.73
CA GLU A 42 0.23 2.94 10.81
C GLU A 42 0.51 4.40 10.46
N ILE A 43 1.36 5.04 11.28
CA ILE A 43 1.84 6.41 11.12
C ILE A 43 3.35 6.44 11.32
N ASP A 44 3.97 7.53 10.89
CA ASP A 44 5.40 7.74 11.18
C ASP A 44 5.62 7.75 12.69
N GLY A 45 6.49 6.85 13.17
CA GLY A 45 6.78 6.69 14.59
C GLY A 45 5.85 5.76 15.37
N GLY A 46 4.89 5.08 14.74
CA GLY A 46 4.13 4.02 15.41
C GLY A 46 2.73 3.73 14.86
N LYS A 47 1.77 3.59 15.77
CA LYS A 47 0.39 3.21 15.46
C LYS A 47 -0.57 4.17 16.15
N GLU A 48 -1.64 4.53 15.45
CA GLU A 48 -2.72 5.37 15.96
C GLU A 48 -4.02 4.55 15.98
N THR A 49 -4.78 4.66 17.08
CA THR A 49 -6.12 4.05 17.19
C THR A 49 -7.18 5.11 16.97
N VAL A 50 -8.09 4.85 16.03
CA VAL A 50 -9.14 5.78 15.61
C VAL A 50 -10.50 5.11 15.77
N SER A 51 -11.43 5.80 16.42
CA SER A 51 -12.85 5.40 16.47
C SER A 51 -13.65 6.22 15.46
N THR A 52 -14.47 5.56 14.67
CA THR A 52 -15.29 6.17 13.62
C THR A 52 -16.60 5.40 13.45
N SER A 53 -17.41 5.78 12.47
CA SER A 53 -18.70 5.12 12.16
C SER A 53 -18.83 4.78 10.69
N LEU A 54 -19.75 3.87 10.37
CA LEU A 54 -20.14 3.55 9.00
C LEU A 54 -21.05 4.66 8.43
N PRO A 55 -20.97 4.96 7.11
CA PRO A 55 -20.13 4.32 6.10
C PRO A 55 -18.64 4.72 6.23
N LEU A 56 -17.76 3.73 6.05
CA LEU A 56 -16.31 3.86 6.19
C LEU A 56 -15.60 3.24 4.99
N VAL A 57 -14.66 3.97 4.41
CA VAL A 57 -13.67 3.46 3.47
C VAL A 57 -12.34 3.29 4.21
N ILE A 58 -11.70 2.14 4.04
CA ILE A 58 -10.36 1.90 4.60
C ILE A 58 -9.33 1.68 3.50
N GLY A 59 -8.16 2.29 3.67
CA GLY A 59 -6.96 1.96 2.91
C GLY A 59 -6.19 0.85 3.61
N GLY A 60 -6.54 -0.41 3.41
CA GLY A 60 -5.89 -1.55 4.08
C GLY A 60 -4.37 -1.64 3.82
N GLN A 61 -3.62 -2.04 4.84
CA GLN A 61 -2.17 -2.21 4.84
C GLN A 61 -1.78 -3.62 5.32
N LYS A 62 -0.52 -4.02 5.06
CA LYS A 62 0.01 -5.28 5.60
C LYS A 62 -0.15 -5.27 7.12
N GLY A 63 -0.69 -6.36 7.67
CA GLY A 63 -1.04 -6.47 9.09
C GLY A 63 -2.54 -6.40 9.37
N LEU A 64 -3.36 -5.94 8.43
CA LEU A 64 -4.83 -5.94 8.58
C LEU A 64 -5.43 -7.34 8.75
N VAL A 65 -4.79 -8.33 8.12
CA VAL A 65 -5.09 -9.75 8.27
C VAL A 65 -3.78 -10.42 8.67
N GLU A 66 -3.85 -11.31 9.65
CA GLU A 66 -2.70 -12.10 10.09
C GLU A 66 -2.14 -12.95 8.94
N GLU A 67 -0.81 -13.11 8.87
CA GLU A 67 -0.18 -13.84 7.76
C GLU A 67 -0.61 -15.31 7.73
N SER A 68 -0.89 -15.92 8.89
CA SER A 68 -1.44 -17.28 8.99
C SER A 68 -2.81 -17.43 8.35
N ASP A 69 -3.57 -16.35 8.29
CA ASP A 69 -4.94 -16.31 7.78
C ASP A 69 -4.98 -15.97 6.28
N LEU A 70 -3.83 -15.63 5.68
CA LEU A 70 -3.70 -15.45 4.24
C LEU A 70 -3.85 -16.80 3.53
N ARG A 71 -4.98 -16.97 2.85
CA ARG A 71 -5.33 -18.22 2.18
C ARG A 71 -4.76 -18.26 0.78
N ILE A 72 -3.86 -19.21 0.52
CA ILE A 72 -3.49 -19.60 -0.85
C ILE A 72 -4.62 -20.49 -1.41
N PRO A 73 -5.28 -20.09 -2.51
CA PRO A 73 -6.38 -20.88 -3.06
C PRO A 73 -5.88 -22.22 -3.62
N ASN A 74 -6.54 -23.31 -3.25
CA ASN A 74 -6.29 -24.63 -3.85
C ASN A 74 -7.05 -24.81 -5.16
N MET A 75 -6.76 -25.89 -5.90
CA MET A 75 -7.41 -26.18 -7.18
C MET A 75 -8.95 -26.18 -7.11
N ARG A 76 -9.53 -26.74 -6.04
CA ARG A 76 -10.98 -26.71 -5.83
C ARG A 76 -11.51 -25.28 -5.68
N GLY A 77 -10.81 -24.46 -4.90
CA GLY A 77 -11.13 -23.05 -4.70
C GLY A 77 -11.08 -22.24 -6.00
N ILE A 78 -10.06 -22.49 -6.84
CA ILE A 78 -9.92 -21.86 -8.16
C ILE A 78 -11.09 -22.27 -9.08
N MET A 79 -11.44 -23.56 -9.12
CA MET A 79 -12.54 -24.05 -9.97
C MET A 79 -13.90 -23.50 -9.54
N MET A 80 -14.16 -23.39 -8.23
CA MET A 80 -15.38 -22.78 -7.70
C MET A 80 -15.43 -21.26 -7.97
N ALA A 81 -14.30 -20.56 -7.88
CA ALA A 81 -14.24 -19.13 -8.18
C ALA A 81 -14.61 -18.82 -9.64
N ARG A 82 -14.19 -19.68 -10.60
CA ARG A 82 -14.55 -19.55 -12.03
C ARG A 82 -16.04 -19.68 -12.31
N GLN A 83 -16.80 -20.34 -11.44
CA GLN A 83 -18.25 -20.51 -11.60
C GLN A 83 -19.04 -19.33 -11.03
N LYS A 84 -18.41 -18.44 -10.23
CA LYS A 84 -19.09 -17.27 -9.69
C LYS A 84 -19.45 -16.31 -10.83
N PRO A 85 -20.71 -15.83 -10.90
CA PRO A 85 -21.11 -14.87 -11.92
C PRO A 85 -20.27 -13.59 -11.84
N LEU A 86 -19.63 -13.22 -12.96
CA LEU A 86 -18.95 -11.94 -13.10
C LEU A 86 -19.87 -10.98 -13.84
N LYS A 87 -20.42 -10.00 -13.14
CA LYS A 87 -21.21 -8.93 -13.75
C LYS A 87 -20.27 -7.83 -14.23
N VAL A 88 -20.11 -7.72 -15.55
CA VAL A 88 -19.41 -6.60 -16.18
C VAL A 88 -20.38 -5.43 -16.27
N VAL A 89 -19.95 -4.26 -15.79
CA VAL A 89 -20.70 -3.01 -15.85
C VAL A 89 -19.84 -2.02 -16.63
N GLU A 90 -20.41 -1.39 -17.65
CA GLU A 90 -19.73 -0.37 -18.43
C GLU A 90 -19.39 0.86 -17.56
N PRO A 91 -18.24 1.50 -17.78
CA PRO A 91 -17.91 2.74 -17.08
C PRO A 91 -18.90 3.85 -17.44
N VAL A 92 -19.08 4.80 -16.52
CA VAL A 92 -19.77 6.05 -16.80
C VAL A 92 -18.78 7.07 -17.35
N ASP A 93 -19.25 7.97 -18.21
CA ASP A 93 -18.41 9.06 -18.73
C ASP A 93 -17.90 9.95 -17.58
N ALA A 94 -16.61 10.27 -17.63
CA ALA A 94 -15.95 11.19 -16.71
C ALA A 94 -14.94 12.05 -17.47
N ASN A 95 -14.84 13.32 -17.09
CA ASN A 95 -13.85 14.22 -17.66
C ASN A 95 -12.44 13.77 -17.25
N THR A 96 -11.52 13.82 -18.21
CA THR A 96 -10.11 13.55 -17.95
C THR A 96 -9.43 14.84 -17.49
N GLU A 97 -9.07 14.92 -16.21
CA GLU A 97 -8.47 16.11 -15.60
C GLU A 97 -6.93 16.12 -15.66
N THR A 98 -6.31 14.96 -15.92
CA THR A 98 -4.86 14.80 -15.95
C THR A 98 -4.43 13.94 -17.13
N ALA A 99 -3.21 14.17 -17.62
CA ALA A 99 -2.61 13.38 -18.69
C ALA A 99 -1.14 13.12 -18.40
N SER A 100 -0.70 11.89 -18.65
CA SER A 100 0.72 11.52 -18.56
C SER A 100 1.47 12.07 -19.77
N VAL A 101 2.41 12.98 -19.54
CA VAL A 101 3.16 13.66 -20.63
C VAL A 101 4.34 12.81 -21.12
N LYS A 102 5.05 12.14 -20.21
CA LYS A 102 6.25 11.36 -20.52
C LYS A 102 6.47 10.29 -19.46
N PHE A 103 6.97 9.14 -19.89
CA PHE A 103 7.56 8.13 -19.02
C PHE A 103 9.02 7.95 -19.42
N GLU A 104 9.90 7.91 -18.43
CA GLU A 104 11.31 7.60 -18.64
C GLU A 104 11.78 6.65 -17.55
N LYS A 105 12.74 5.79 -17.91
CA LYS A 105 13.39 4.95 -16.92
C LYS A 105 14.34 5.83 -16.10
N PRO A 106 14.45 5.63 -14.77
CA PRO A 106 15.49 6.29 -14.00
C PRO A 106 16.85 5.92 -14.57
N ALA A 107 17.84 6.81 -14.38
CA ALA A 107 19.20 6.51 -14.77
C ALA A 107 19.66 5.19 -14.11
N PRO A 108 20.42 4.34 -14.83
CA PRO A 108 20.97 3.14 -14.23
C PRO A 108 21.83 3.51 -13.02
N LYS A 109 21.85 2.64 -12.00
CA LYS A 109 22.72 2.82 -10.84
C LYS A 109 24.18 2.93 -11.32
N GLY A 110 24.94 3.84 -10.71
CA GLY A 110 26.37 4.01 -10.98
C GLY A 110 27.18 2.77 -10.58
N ALA A 111 28.46 2.77 -10.92
CA ALA A 111 29.39 1.73 -10.47
C ALA A 111 29.42 1.68 -8.93
N ILE A 112 29.38 0.46 -8.39
CA ILE A 112 29.52 0.22 -6.94
C ILE A 112 30.97 -0.13 -6.62
N LYS A 113 31.47 0.34 -5.48
CA LYS A 113 32.72 -0.16 -4.91
C LYS A 113 32.41 -1.36 -4.04
N LEU A 114 32.87 -2.54 -4.44
CA LEU A 114 32.81 -3.74 -3.62
C LEU A 114 33.95 -3.69 -2.61
N ILE A 115 33.63 -3.88 -1.33
CA ILE A 115 34.60 -3.97 -0.25
C ILE A 115 34.69 -5.44 0.17
N ASP A 116 35.90 -5.88 0.48
CA ASP A 116 36.15 -7.22 0.98
C ASP A 116 35.36 -7.44 2.29
N PRO A 117 34.60 -8.55 2.43
CA PRO A 117 33.90 -8.88 3.68
C PRO A 117 34.78 -8.88 4.93
N ASP A 118 36.07 -9.20 4.79
CA ASP A 118 37.02 -9.26 5.90
C ASP A 118 37.60 -7.87 6.28
N ASN A 119 37.29 -6.82 5.51
CA ASN A 119 37.81 -5.47 5.72
C ASN A 119 36.71 -4.44 6.03
N VAL A 120 36.06 -4.61 7.19
CA VAL A 120 35.01 -3.70 7.67
C VAL A 120 35.53 -2.28 7.94
N GLU A 121 36.80 -2.13 8.34
CA GLU A 121 37.40 -0.82 8.62
C GLU A 121 37.45 0.07 7.38
N GLU A 122 37.77 -0.50 6.21
CA GLU A 122 37.72 0.24 4.94
C GLU A 122 36.30 0.73 4.63
N LEU A 123 35.27 -0.09 4.86
CA LEU A 123 33.89 0.33 4.66
C LEU A 123 33.53 1.52 5.54
N VAL A 124 33.85 1.47 6.83
CA VAL A 124 33.58 2.57 7.78
C VAL A 124 34.31 3.84 7.35
N ASN A 125 35.59 3.72 6.98
CA ASN A 125 36.39 4.85 6.52
C ASN A 125 35.78 5.52 5.28
N LEU A 126 35.35 4.74 4.29
CA LEU A 126 34.72 5.27 3.06
C LEU A 126 33.36 5.92 3.36
N LEU A 127 32.55 5.33 4.24
CA LEU A 127 31.27 5.90 4.63
C LEU A 127 31.41 7.23 5.39
N HIS A 128 32.43 7.35 6.25
CA HIS A 128 32.67 8.56 7.04
C HIS A 128 33.35 9.68 6.23
N ASN A 129 34.40 9.35 5.48
CA ASN A 129 35.24 10.37 4.85
C ASN A 129 34.85 10.70 3.40
N GLU A 130 34.40 9.70 2.63
CA GLU A 130 34.04 9.89 1.21
C GLU A 130 32.55 10.16 1.05
N ALA A 131 31.70 9.23 1.51
CA ALA A 131 30.25 9.34 1.35
C ALA A 131 29.60 10.30 2.36
N LYS A 132 30.20 10.49 3.55
CA LYS A 132 29.73 11.36 4.63
C LYS A 132 28.28 11.09 5.05
N VAL A 133 27.92 9.81 5.12
CA VAL A 133 26.56 9.36 5.48
C VAL A 133 26.46 8.88 6.93
N ILE A 134 27.60 8.77 7.62
CA ILE A 134 27.74 8.46 9.04
C ILE A 134 28.83 9.32 9.66
#